data_AF-D8LT22-F1
#
_entry.id   AF-D8LT22-F1
#
_cell.length_a   1.000
_cell.length_b   1.000
_cell.length_c   1.000
_cell.angle_alpha   90.00
_cell.angle_beta   90.00
_cell.angle_gamma   90.00
#
_symmetry.space_group_name_H-M   'P 1'
#
loop_
_entity.id
_entity.type
_entity.pdbx_description
1 polymer ?
#
loop_
_entity_poly.entity_id
_entity_poly.type
_entity_poly.pdbx_seq_one_letter_code
_entity_poly.pdbx_strand_id
1 'polypeptide(L)' 'MVKPLVHATVDGFTTTVFAYGSTGSGKTHTISGTDEDPGVLPRAVRLLFERLESDMAAGSDKAFMVFLTYERRT' A
#
# COMPACT_ATOMS: atom_id res chain seq x y z
N MET A 1 7.42 5.75 6.80
CA MET A 1 6.73 4.82 7.71
C MET A 1 6.26 3.55 7.00
N VAL A 2 5.59 3.63 5.85
CA VAL A 2 4.93 2.45 5.23
C VAL A 2 5.81 1.67 4.24
N LYS A 3 6.83 2.32 3.66
CA LYS A 3 7.80 1.70 2.73
C LYS A 3 8.37 0.35 3.21
N PRO A 4 8.91 0.20 4.43
CA PRO A 4 9.42 -1.11 4.89
C PRO A 4 8.33 -2.18 5.01
N LEU A 5 7.08 -1.80 5.28
CA LEU A 5 5.96 -2.73 5.35
C LEU A 5 5.57 -3.26 3.97
N VAL A 6 5.63 -2.41 2.94
CA VAL A 6 5.42 -2.84 1.55
C VAL A 6 6.50 -3.83 1.12
N HIS A 7 7.76 -3.60 1.47
CA HIS A 7 8.84 -4.55 1.19
C HIS A 7 8.61 -5.89 1.89
N ALA A 8 8.28 -5.88 3.18
CA ALA A 8 7.93 -7.10 3.90
C ALA A 8 6.75 -7.85 3.25
N THR A 9 5.76 -7.13 2.71
CA THR A 9 4.61 -7.73 2.01
C THR A 9 5.05 -8.48 0.74
N VAL A 10 5.95 -7.89 -0.05
CA VAL A 10 6.51 -8.55 -1.25
C VAL A 10 7.38 -9.76 -0.88
N ASP A 11 8.07 -9.69 0.25
CA ASP A 11 8.89 -10.79 0.78
C ASP A 11 8.03 -11.94 1.38
N GLY A 12 6.70 -11.80 1.39
CA GLY A 12 5.76 -12.84 1.81
C GLY A 12 5.21 -12.69 3.23
N PHE A 13 5.44 -11.55 3.88
CA PHE A 13 4.90 -11.27 5.23
C PHE A 13 3.53 -10.59 5.19
N THR A 14 2.63 -11.00 6.07
CA THR A 14 1.35 -10.32 6.24
C THR A 14 1.54 -8.96 6.92
N THR A 15 1.09 -7.90 6.25
CA THR A 15 1.12 -6.53 6.76
C THR A 15 -0.30 -6.01 6.94
N THR A 16 -0.55 -5.34 8.06
CA THR A 16 -1.82 -4.63 8.30
C THR A 16 -1.55 -3.23 8.84
N VAL A 17 -2.20 -2.22 8.26
CA VAL A 17 -2.07 -0.82 8.67
C VAL A 17 -3.44 -0.31 9.10
N PHE A 18 -3.50 0.26 10.31
CA PHE A 18 -4.71 0.89 10.85
C PHE A 18 -4.44 2.38 11.09
N ALA A 19 -5.42 3.22 10.76
CA ALA A 19 -5.45 4.60 11.22
C ALA A 19 -6.52 4.75 12.32
N TYR A 20 -6.10 5.25 13.48
CA TYR A 20 -6.97 5.44 14.65
C TYR A 20 -6.93 6.90 15.10
N GLY A 21 -8.04 7.39 15.65
CA GLY A 21 -8.20 8.79 16.07
C GLY A 21 -9.66 9.24 16.07
N SER A 22 -9.93 10.43 16.61
CA SER A 22 -11.27 11.03 16.64
C SER A 22 -11.74 11.50 15.25
N THR A 23 -13.05 11.71 15.06
CA THR A 23 -13.57 12.31 13.83
C THR A 23 -12.96 13.70 13.62
N GLY A 24 -12.52 13.99 12.41
CA GLY A 24 -11.78 15.23 12.09
C GLY A 24 -10.27 15.17 12.34
N SER A 25 -9.72 14.09 12.94
CA SER A 25 -8.28 13.94 13.21
C SER A 25 -7.43 13.61 11.97
N GLY A 26 -7.99 13.70 10.76
CA GLY A 26 -7.27 13.44 9.52
C GLY A 26 -7.09 11.98 9.10
N LYS A 27 -7.72 10.99 9.75
CA LYS A 27 -7.56 9.55 9.38
C LYS A 27 -7.77 9.26 7.90
N THR A 28 -8.88 9.73 7.33
CA THR A 28 -9.19 9.54 5.91
C THR A 28 -8.17 10.23 5.02
N HIS A 29 -7.70 11.40 5.44
CA HIS A 29 -6.66 12.14 4.73
C HIS A 29 -5.30 11.42 4.81
N THR A 30 -4.97 10.77 5.93
CA THR A 30 -3.76 9.94 6.04
C THR A 30 -3.86 8.66 5.21
N ILE A 31 -4.99 7.95 5.24
CA ILE A 31 -5.14 6.65 4.55
C ILE A 31 -5.39 6.83 3.05
N SER A 32 -6.45 7.53 2.67
CA SER A 32 -6.81 7.72 1.26
C SER A 32 -6.16 8.97 0.68
N GLY A 33 -6.12 10.06 1.46
CA GLY A 33 -5.67 11.37 0.98
C GLY A 33 -6.65 11.99 -0.01
N THR A 34 -6.13 12.91 -0.82
CA THR A 34 -6.82 13.54 -1.95
C THR A 34 -6.08 13.22 -3.25
N ASP A 35 -6.63 13.59 -4.40
CA ASP A 35 -5.95 13.39 -5.68
C ASP A 35 -4.67 14.24 -5.80
N GLU A 36 -4.67 15.43 -5.19
CA GLU A 36 -3.51 16.34 -5.15
C GLU A 36 -2.47 15.92 -4.11
N ASP A 37 -2.91 15.37 -2.98
CA ASP A 37 -2.03 14.80 -1.94
C ASP A 37 -2.46 13.37 -1.59
N PRO A 38 -1.96 12.36 -2.34
CA PRO A 38 -2.35 10.97 -2.12
C PRO A 38 -1.93 10.49 -0.74
N GLY A 39 -2.80 9.70 -0.09
CA GLY A 39 -2.54 9.15 1.22
C GLY A 39 -1.61 7.93 1.21
N VAL A 40 -1.58 7.22 2.33
CA VAL A 40 -0.80 5.99 2.51
C VAL A 40 -1.21 4.89 1.53
N LEU A 41 -2.51 4.67 1.31
CA LEU A 41 -3.03 3.58 0.48
C LEU A 41 -2.57 3.70 -0.99
N PRO A 42 -2.85 4.79 -1.73
CA PRO A 42 -2.40 4.92 -3.11
C PRO A 42 -0.87 4.89 -3.25
N ARG A 43 -0.13 5.49 -2.29
CA ARG A 43 1.34 5.45 -2.29
C ARG A 43 1.90 4.05 -2.04
N ALA A 44 1.28 3.26 -1.15
CA ALA A 44 1.70 1.90 -0.86
C ALA A 44 1.47 0.98 -2.06
N VAL A 45 0.31 1.12 -2.74
CA VAL A 45 0.01 0.36 -3.96
C VAL A 45 1.02 0.70 -5.07
N ARG A 46 1.33 1.97 -5.29
CA ARG A 46 2.35 2.38 -6.26
C ARG A 46 3.71 1.74 -5.95
N LEU A 47 4.16 1.84 -4.71
CA LEU A 47 5.43 1.27 -4.28
C LEU A 47 5.47 -0.26 -4.42
N LEU A 48 4.33 -0.93 -4.20
CA LEU A 48 4.20 -2.37 -4.42
C LEU A 48 4.52 -2.70 -5.88
N PHE A 49 3.85 -2.06 -6.83
CA PHE A 49 4.09 -2.29 -8.25
C PHE A 49 5.52 -1.94 -8.68
N GLU A 50 6.08 -0.82 -8.22
CA GLU A 50 7.48 -0.45 -8.49
C GLU A 50 8.46 -1.54 -8.00
N ARG A 51 8.19 -2.15 -6.85
CA ARG A 51 9.02 -3.23 -6.30
C ARG A 51 8.87 -4.52 -7.12
N LEU A 52 7.65 -4.88 -7.51
CA LEU A 52 7.39 -6.05 -8.33
C LEU A 52 8.09 -5.95 -9.70
N GLU A 53 7.99 -4.79 -10.36
CA GLU A 53 8.67 -4.52 -11.64
C GLU A 53 10.20 -4.63 -11.50
N SER A 54 10.77 -4.10 -10.42
CA SER A 54 12.20 -4.20 -10.14
C SER A 54 12.66 -5.66 -9.95
N ASP A 55 11.85 -6.52 -9.32
CA ASP A 55 12.20 -7.92 -9.09
C ASP A 55 12.06 -8.76 -10.37
N MET A 56 11.09 -8.42 -11.23
CA MET A 56 10.96 -9.00 -12.57
C MET A 56 12.14 -8.62 -13.47
N ALA A 57 12.56 -7.35 -13.43
CA ALA A 57 13.74 -6.88 -14.18
C ALA A 57 15.05 -7.53 -13.70
N ALA A 58 15.13 -7.91 -12.42
CA ALA A 58 16.28 -8.62 -11.85
C ALA A 58 16.37 -10.10 -12.27
N GLY A 59 15.48 -10.59 -13.14
CA GLY A 59 15.50 -11.96 -13.65
C GLY A 59 14.95 -13.01 -12.68
N SER A 60 14.10 -12.59 -11.73
CA SER A 60 13.43 -13.52 -10.82
C SER A 60 12.30 -14.24 -11.57
N ASP A 61 12.31 -15.58 -11.57
CA ASP A 61 11.20 -16.42 -12.05
C ASP A 61 10.04 -16.44 -11.02
N LYS A 62 9.53 -15.25 -10.68
CA LYS A 62 8.43 -15.05 -9.73
C LYS A 62 7.23 -14.47 -10.48
N ALA A 63 6.14 -15.23 -10.52
CA ALA A 63 4.85 -14.73 -10.97
C ALA A 63 4.09 -14.12 -9.77
N PHE A 64 3.70 -12.85 -9.89
CA PHE A 64 2.91 -12.16 -8.86
C PHE A 64 1.48 -12.01 -9.35
N MET A 65 0.52 -12.42 -8.52
CA MET A 65 -0.91 -12.23 -8.75
C MET A 65 -1.43 -11.27 -7.68
N VAL A 66 -1.89 -10.09 -8.10
CA VAL A 66 -2.34 -9.04 -7.19
C VAL A 66 -3.85 -8.91 -7.26
N PHE A 67 -4.52 -9.12 -6.13
CA PHE A 67 -5.95 -8.86 -5.96
C PHE A 67 -6.14 -7.65 -5.05
N LEU A 68 -6.91 -6.66 -5.51
CA LEU A 68 -7.22 -5.46 -4.75
C LEU A 68 -8.73 -5.35 -4.55
N THR A 69 -9.14 -5.32 -3.28
CA THR A 69 -10.53 -5.14 -2.86
C THR A 69 -10.62 -3.89 -2.00
N TYR A 70 -11.60 -3.03 -2.25
CA TYR A 70 -11.83 -1.80 -1.49
C TYR A 70 -13.28 -1.76 -0.99
N GLU A 71 -13.46 -1.63 0.33
CA GLU A 71 -14.75 -1.44 0.98
C GLU A 71 -14.72 -0.11 1.76
N ARG A 72 -15.73 0.73 1.56
CA ARG A 72 -15.93 1.98 2.33
C ARG A 72 -17.28 1.92 3.00
N ARG A 73 -17.31 1.81 4.32
CA ARG A 73 -18.53 2.04 5.12
C ARG A 73 -18.61 3.51 5.48
N THR A 74 -19.70 4.15 5.07
CA THR A 74 -19.97 5.57 5.30
C THR A 74 -20.69 5.73 6.63
#